data_AF-A0A914R470-F1
#
_entry.id   AF-A0A914R470-F1
#
_cell.length_a   1.000
_cell.length_b   1.000
_cell.length_c   1.000
_cell.angle_alpha   90.00
_cell.angle_beta   90.00
_cell.angle_gamma   90.00
#
_symmetry.space_group_name_H-M   'P 1'
#
loop_
_entity.id
_entity.type
_entity.pdbx_description
1 polymer ?
#
loop_
_entity_poly.entity_id
_entity_poly.type
_entity_poly.pdbx_seq_one_letter_code
_entity_poly.pdbx_strand_id
1 'polypeptide(L)'
;DCGNAATEWKPCIERKIADQVFGSCCERFVPPECRGLCIYENNPIEARVVLMHTIQPSRCRLYKYLSSVVHCAAQTHDNTQCCRDMGVHEIGPQCLQMCKPQVQFTSFIVHYTFLLREEDLKSH
;
A
#
# COMPACT_ATOMS: atom_id res chain seq x y z
N ASP A 1 15.39 -3.98 20.07
CA ASP A 1 15.16 -4.93 18.98
C ASP A 1 13.74 -4.75 18.47
N CYS A 2 13.50 -4.76 17.16
CA CYS A 2 12.19 -4.47 16.52
C CYS A 2 12.15 -5.04 15.09
N GLY A 3 10.96 -5.11 14.48
CA GLY A 3 10.81 -5.47 13.07
C GLY A 3 11.22 -6.90 12.73
N ASN A 4 11.10 -7.82 13.69
CA ASN A 4 11.45 -9.23 13.49
C ASN A 4 10.45 -10.16 14.20
N ALA A 5 10.49 -11.45 13.86
CA ALA A 5 9.57 -12.46 14.41
C ALA A 5 9.64 -12.59 15.95
N ALA A 6 10.83 -12.44 16.56
CA ALA A 6 10.99 -12.50 18.01
C ALA A 6 10.30 -11.33 18.75
N THR A 7 10.05 -10.23 18.04
CA THR A 7 9.32 -9.05 18.53
C THR A 7 7.90 -8.98 18.02
N GLU A 8 7.37 -10.06 17.44
CA GLU A 8 6.05 -10.09 16.80
C GLU A 8 5.89 -8.95 15.78
N TRP A 9 6.95 -8.65 15.03
CA TRP A 9 6.98 -7.58 14.03
C TRP A 9 6.65 -6.19 14.57
N LYS A 10 6.88 -5.94 15.86
CA LYS A 10 6.69 -4.62 16.47
C LYS A 10 7.40 -3.54 15.65
N PRO A 11 6.71 -2.42 15.30
CA PRO A 11 7.32 -1.35 14.52
C PRO A 11 8.57 -0.78 15.18
N CYS A 12 9.58 -0.48 14.36
CA CYS A 12 10.82 0.15 14.80
C CYS A 12 10.71 1.65 15.06
N ILE A 13 9.63 2.28 14.59
CA ILE A 13 9.35 3.70 14.72
C ILE A 13 7.94 3.91 15.24
N GLU A 14 7.71 5.05 15.88
CA GLU A 14 6.37 5.44 16.32
C GLU A 14 5.46 5.75 15.14
N ARG A 15 4.15 5.53 15.31
CA ARG A 15 3.12 5.83 14.28
C ARG A 15 3.24 7.25 13.76
N LYS A 16 3.45 8.23 14.63
CA LYS A 16 3.64 9.64 14.27
C LYS A 16 4.79 9.86 13.27
N ILE A 17 5.89 9.13 13.44
CA ILE A 17 7.05 9.21 12.54
C ILE A 17 6.70 8.52 11.22
N ALA A 18 6.03 7.38 11.26
CA ALA A 18 5.56 6.68 10.07
C ALA A 18 4.60 7.55 9.23
N ASP A 19 3.67 8.26 9.88
CA ASP A 19 2.75 9.20 9.23
C ASP A 19 3.52 10.34 8.53
N GLN A 20 4.54 10.90 9.19
CA GLN A 20 5.38 11.96 8.62
C GLN A 20 6.19 11.48 7.41
N VAL A 21 6.80 10.29 7.51
CA VAL A 21 7.54 9.68 6.40
C VAL A 21 6.62 9.41 5.22
N PHE A 22 5.45 8.80 5.47
CA PHE A 22 4.48 8.50 4.42
C PHE A 22 3.93 9.78 3.77
N GLY A 23 3.61 10.80 4.57
CA GLY A 23 3.16 12.11 4.08
C GLY A 23 4.20 12.78 3.18
N SER A 24 5.46 12.80 3.60
CA SER A 24 6.57 13.37 2.82
C SER A 24 6.76 12.64 1.48
N CYS A 25 6.62 11.32 1.48
CA CYS A 25 6.63 10.51 0.26
C CYS A 25 5.42 10.78 -0.63
N CYS A 26 4.23 10.95 -0.06
CA CYS A 26 3.05 11.33 -0.82
C CYS A 26 3.22 12.70 -1.49
N GLU A 27 3.70 13.71 -0.77
CA GLU A 27 3.91 15.07 -1.32
C GLU A 27 4.80 15.08 -2.56
N ARG A 28 5.76 14.15 -2.61
CA ARG A 28 6.72 14.00 -3.71
C ARG A 28 6.10 13.44 -4.99
N PHE A 29 5.13 12.54 -4.89
CA PHE A 29 4.61 11.80 -6.05
C PHE A 29 3.16 12.14 -6.40
N VAL A 30 2.36 12.61 -5.43
CA VAL A 30 0.93 12.83 -5.57
C VAL A 30 0.62 14.32 -5.80
N PRO A 31 -0.23 14.66 -6.80
CA PRO A 31 -0.66 16.03 -7.05
C PRO A 31 -1.29 16.69 -5.81
N PRO A 32 -1.05 18.00 -5.55
CA PRO A 32 -1.53 18.71 -4.36
C PRO A 32 -3.01 18.51 -4.05
N GLU A 33 -3.86 18.55 -5.07
CA GLU A 33 -5.31 18.38 -4.99
C GLU A 33 -5.75 16.97 -4.54
N CYS A 34 -4.85 16.00 -4.59
CA CYS A 34 -5.08 14.60 -4.25
C CYS A 34 -4.40 14.15 -2.96
N ARG A 35 -3.56 14.99 -2.34
CA ARG A 35 -2.76 14.62 -1.16
C ARG A 35 -3.61 14.33 0.08
N GLY A 36 -4.80 14.91 0.19
CA GLY A 36 -5.72 14.64 1.30
C GLY A 36 -6.20 13.18 1.40
N LEU A 37 -5.95 12.38 0.36
CA LEU A 37 -6.28 10.97 0.32
C LEU A 37 -5.08 10.06 0.69
N CYS A 38 -3.89 10.62 0.91
CA CYS A 38 -2.72 9.88 1.37
C CYS A 38 -2.76 9.68 2.88
N ILE A 39 -3.40 8.59 3.31
CA ILE A 39 -3.52 8.22 4.71
C ILE A 39 -2.65 6.98 4.94
N TYR A 40 -1.69 7.07 5.86
CA TYR A 40 -1.02 5.89 6.38
C TYR A 40 -1.95 5.25 7.40
N GLU A 41 -2.32 3.97 7.21
CA GLU A 41 -3.18 3.23 8.13
C GLU A 41 -2.62 1.83 8.40
N ASN A 42 -2.63 1.42 9.67
CA ASN A 42 -2.19 0.11 10.14
C ASN A 42 -3.35 -0.75 10.68
N ASN A 43 -4.52 -0.17 10.92
CA ASN A 43 -5.74 -0.90 11.25
C ASN A 43 -6.32 -1.51 9.97
N PRO A 44 -6.47 -2.85 9.89
CA PRO A 44 -6.92 -3.51 8.65
C PRO A 44 -8.33 -3.11 8.21
N ILE A 45 -9.22 -2.76 9.16
CA ILE A 45 -10.59 -2.34 8.88
C ILE A 45 -10.57 -0.95 8.23
N GLU A 46 -9.85 -0.01 8.82
CA GLU A 46 -9.75 1.37 8.32
C GLU A 46 -8.94 1.43 7.02
N ALA A 47 -7.87 0.64 6.91
CA ALA A 47 -7.06 0.53 5.70
C ALA A 47 -7.89 0.08 4.49
N ARG A 48 -8.89 -0.79 4.68
CA ARG A 48 -9.81 -1.20 3.62
C ARG A 48 -10.63 -0.01 3.10
N VAL A 49 -11.11 0.86 3.98
CA VAL A 49 -11.87 2.06 3.61
C VAL A 49 -10.98 3.02 2.81
N VAL A 50 -9.76 3.28 3.28
CA VAL A 50 -8.76 4.11 2.58
C VAL A 50 -8.43 3.55 1.19
N LEU A 51 -8.27 2.23 1.09
CA LEU A 51 -7.98 1.56 -0.18
C LEU A 51 -9.15 1.69 -1.18
N MET A 52 -10.39 1.61 -0.71
CA MET A 52 -11.56 1.83 -1.58
C MET A 52 -11.56 3.25 -2.17
N HIS A 53 -11.24 4.28 -1.38
CA HIS A 53 -11.11 5.65 -1.89
C HIS A 53 -9.97 5.84 -2.90
N THR A 54 -8.94 5.00 -2.83
CA THR A 54 -7.77 5.00 -3.73
C THR A 54 -8.08 4.37 -5.09
N ILE A 55 -9.02 3.41 -5.12
CA ILE A 55 -9.34 2.59 -6.30
C ILE A 55 -10.61 3.07 -7.02
N GLN A 56 -11.60 3.57 -6.28
CA GLN A 56 -12.86 4.04 -6.88
C GLN A 56 -12.59 5.12 -7.95
N PRO A 57 -13.45 5.23 -8.99
CA PRO A 57 -13.32 6.24 -10.02
C PRO A 57 -13.41 7.64 -9.41
N SER A 58 -12.26 8.19 -9.04
CA SER A 58 -12.13 9.53 -8.50
C SER A 58 -11.29 10.37 -9.45
N ARG A 59 -11.36 11.69 -9.29
CA ARG A 59 -10.46 12.60 -10.01
C ARG A 59 -8.99 12.27 -9.72
N CYS A 60 -8.72 11.69 -8.55
CA CYS A 60 -7.41 11.35 -8.04
C CYS A 60 -7.11 9.88 -8.24
N ARG A 61 -6.46 9.54 -9.36
CA ARG A 61 -6.02 8.16 -9.67
C ARG A 61 -4.83 7.73 -8.79
N LEU A 62 -5.01 7.73 -7.47
CA LEU A 62 -3.96 7.49 -6.47
C LEU A 62 -3.25 6.15 -6.66
N TYR A 63 -3.96 5.14 -7.15
CA TYR A 63 -3.39 3.86 -7.52
C TYR A 63 -2.16 3.99 -8.44
N LYS A 64 -2.08 5.03 -9.29
CA LYS A 64 -0.91 5.28 -10.14
C LYS A 64 0.36 5.64 -9.36
N TYR A 65 0.20 6.24 -8.19
CA TYR A 65 1.30 6.75 -7.37
C TYR A 65 1.64 5.83 -6.20
N LEU A 66 0.70 4.96 -5.80
CA LEU A 66 0.82 4.09 -4.63
C LEU A 66 2.14 3.33 -4.58
N SER A 67 2.59 2.78 -5.72
CA SER A 67 3.89 2.10 -5.81
C SER A 67 5.07 2.99 -5.41
N SER A 68 5.09 4.24 -5.90
CA SER A 68 6.20 5.17 -5.66
C SER A 68 6.19 5.67 -4.22
N VAL A 69 4.99 5.93 -3.68
CA VAL A 69 4.80 6.35 -2.28
C VAL A 69 5.23 5.24 -1.32
N VAL A 70 4.75 4.00 -1.53
CA VAL A 70 5.12 2.85 -0.68
C VAL A 70 6.60 2.52 -0.79
N HIS A 71 7.19 2.58 -1.99
CA HIS A 71 8.65 2.43 -2.18
C HIS A 71 9.46 3.43 -1.37
N CYS A 72 9.08 4.71 -1.46
CA CYS A 72 9.71 5.77 -0.69
C CYS A 72 9.54 5.56 0.83
N ALA A 73 8.32 5.25 1.28
CA ALA A 73 8.01 5.11 2.70
C ALA A 73 8.68 3.89 3.32
N ALA A 74 8.83 2.80 2.55
CA ALA A 74 9.53 1.61 2.99
C ALA A 74 11.05 1.78 3.05
N GLN A 75 11.61 2.87 2.52
CA GLN A 75 13.05 3.16 2.54
C GLN A 75 13.90 1.97 2.07
N THR A 76 13.40 1.22 1.08
CA THR A 76 14.02 -0.02 0.54
C THR A 76 14.10 -1.21 1.52
N HIS A 77 13.40 -1.20 2.65
CA HIS A 77 13.30 -2.39 3.50
C HIS A 77 12.50 -3.52 2.84
N ASP A 78 13.00 -4.74 2.98
CA ASP A 78 12.30 -5.97 2.58
C ASP A 78 11.39 -6.44 3.72
N ASN A 79 10.08 -6.30 3.55
CA ASN A 79 9.08 -6.71 4.52
C ASN A 79 8.44 -8.06 4.17
N THR A 80 9.04 -8.85 3.27
CA THR A 80 8.45 -10.11 2.78
C THR A 80 8.16 -11.07 3.92
N GLN A 81 9.08 -11.22 4.87
CA GLN A 81 8.90 -12.17 5.96
C GLN A 81 7.77 -11.74 6.90
N CYS A 82 7.71 -10.45 7.26
CA CYS A 82 6.58 -9.87 8.01
C CYS A 82 5.25 -10.17 7.31
N CYS A 83 5.16 -9.91 6.02
CA CYS A 83 3.95 -10.18 5.26
C CYS A 83 3.58 -11.67 5.18
N ARG A 84 4.57 -12.57 5.12
CA ARG A 84 4.30 -14.02 5.15
C ARG A 84 3.69 -14.41 6.48
N ASP A 85 4.28 -13.97 7.58
CA ASP A 85 3.83 -14.26 8.95
C ASP A 85 2.44 -13.65 9.22
N MET A 86 2.10 -12.53 8.57
CA MET A 86 0.78 -11.90 8.62
C MET A 86 -0.25 -12.49 7.63
N GLY A 87 0.08 -13.59 6.93
CA GLY A 87 -0.84 -14.29 6.03
C GLY A 87 -1.07 -13.62 4.67
N VAL A 88 -0.32 -12.58 4.30
CA VAL A 88 -0.50 -11.85 3.01
C VAL A 88 -0.30 -12.77 1.80
N HIS A 89 0.56 -13.78 1.94
CA HIS A 89 0.84 -14.76 0.90
C HIS A 89 -0.36 -15.66 0.58
N GLU A 90 -1.29 -15.84 1.53
CA GLU A 90 -2.48 -16.68 1.40
C GLU A 90 -3.58 -15.99 0.57
N ILE A 91 -3.59 -14.65 0.58
CA ILE A 91 -4.49 -13.84 -0.26
C ILE A 91 -4.12 -13.99 -1.74
N GLY A 92 -2.82 -14.09 -2.03
CA GLY A 92 -2.29 -14.38 -3.34
C GLY A 92 -0.80 -14.05 -3.44
N PRO A 93 -0.01 -14.81 -4.22
CA PRO A 93 1.44 -14.62 -4.34
C PRO A 93 1.81 -13.23 -4.88
N GLN A 94 0.89 -12.57 -5.58
CA GLN A 94 1.00 -11.20 -6.01
C GLN A 94 1.08 -10.17 -4.89
N CYS A 95 0.35 -10.38 -3.79
CA CYS A 95 0.27 -9.43 -2.69
C CYS A 95 1.61 -9.32 -1.96
N LEU A 96 2.41 -10.39 -1.96
CA LEU A 96 3.79 -10.38 -1.45
C LEU A 96 4.71 -9.43 -2.22
N GLN A 97 4.40 -9.12 -3.49
CA GLN A 97 5.20 -8.15 -4.22
C GLN A 97 5.11 -6.78 -3.55
N MET A 98 3.94 -6.39 -3.02
CA MET A 98 3.75 -5.12 -2.28
C MET A 98 4.64 -5.01 -1.04
N CYS A 99 5.05 -6.15 -0.49
CA CYS A 99 5.93 -6.24 0.68
C CYS A 99 7.42 -6.08 0.34
N LYS A 100 7.75 -6.13 -0.96
CA LYS A 100 9.05 -5.81 -1.55
C LYS A 100 8.89 -4.63 -2.50
N PRO A 101 8.72 -3.40 -1.97
CA PRO A 101 8.46 -2.27 -2.84
C PRO A 101 9.68 -1.83 -3.66
N GLN A 102 10.78 -2.58 -3.65
CA GLN A 102 11.98 -2.36 -4.48
C GLN A 102 11.75 -2.59 -5.98
N VAL A 103 10.63 -3.21 -6.37
CA VAL A 103 10.26 -3.42 -7.78
C VAL A 103 9.11 -2.48 -8.12
N GLN A 104 9.30 -1.59 -9.09
CA GLN A 104 8.27 -0.64 -9.53
C GLN A 104 7.02 -1.42 -9.98
N PHE A 105 5.87 -1.25 -9.30
CA PHE A 105 4.64 -2.04 -9.52
C PHE A 105 3.86 -1.62 -10.78
N THR A 106 4.54 -1.42 -11.90
CA THR A 106 3.88 -0.99 -13.15
C THR A 106 2.89 -2.02 -13.68
N SER A 107 3.07 -3.32 -13.37
CA SER A 107 2.23 -4.40 -13.91
C SER A 107 1.07 -4.84 -13.00
N PHE A 108 1.12 -4.59 -11.69
CA PHE A 108 0.19 -5.23 -10.74
C PHE A 108 -1.14 -4.50 -10.56
N ILE A 109 -1.09 -3.18 -10.51
CA ILE A 109 -2.31 -2.37 -10.38
C ILE A 109 -3.12 -2.44 -11.68
N VAL A 110 -2.47 -2.55 -12.85
CA VAL A 110 -3.17 -2.77 -14.12
C VAL A 110 -4.01 -4.06 -14.06
N HIS A 111 -3.49 -5.14 -13.46
CA HIS A 111 -4.21 -6.41 -13.34
C HIS A 111 -5.38 -6.34 -12.33
N TYR A 112 -5.19 -5.74 -11.14
CA TYR A 112 -6.26 -5.60 -10.15
C TYR A 112 -7.36 -4.61 -10.59
N THR A 113 -6.99 -3.51 -11.26
CA THR A 113 -7.95 -2.55 -11.85
C THR A 113 -8.67 -3.14 -13.07
N PHE A 114 -8.12 -4.18 -13.71
CA PHE A 114 -8.77 -4.93 -14.79
C PHE A 114 -9.75 -5.97 -14.22
N LEU A 115 -9.35 -6.68 -13.16
CA LEU A 115 -10.22 -7.64 -12.45
C LEU A 115 -11.45 -6.96 -11.81
N LEU A 116 -11.27 -5.82 -11.14
CA LEU A 116 -12.41 -5.05 -10.61
C LEU A 116 -13.34 -4.54 -11.73
N ARG A 117 -12.78 -4.22 -12.91
CA ARG A 117 -13.58 -3.82 -14.09
C ARG A 117 -14.35 -5.00 -14.70
N GLU A 118 -13.80 -6.21 -14.67
CA GLU A 118 -14.50 -7.42 -15.12
C GLU A 118 -15.60 -7.86 -14.14
N GLU A 119 -15.41 -7.65 -12.83
CA GLU A 119 -16.48 -7.88 -11.84
C GLU A 119 -17.64 -6.87 -11.99
N ASP A 120 -17.34 -5.59 -12.28
CA ASP A 120 -18.37 -4.59 -12.61
C ASP A 120 -19.10 -4.88 -13.94
N LEU A 121 -18.41 -5.47 -14.94
CA LEU A 121 -19.01 -5.87 -16.22
C LEU A 121 -19.87 -7.15 -16.14
N LYS A 122 -19.75 -7.94 -15.08
CA LYS A 122 -20.57 -9.15 -14.85
C LYS A 122 -21.86 -8.87 -14.05
N SER A 123 -22.09 -7.63 -13.62
CA SER A 123 -23.27 -7.24 -12.84
C SER A 123 -24.39 -6.55 -13.65
N HIS A 124 -24.40 -6.68 -14.99
CA HIS A 124 -25.49 -6.26 -15.87
C HIS A 124 -25.90 -7.37 -16.83
#